data_AF-A0A950VRX4-F1
#
_entry.id   AF-A0A950VRX4-F1
#
_cell.length_a   1.000
_cell.length_b   1.000
_cell.length_c   1.000
_cell.angle_alpha   90.00
_cell.angle_beta   90.00
_cell.angle_gamma   90.00
#
_symmetry.space_group_name_H-M   'P 1'
#
loop_
_entity.id
_entity.type
_entity.pdbx_description
1 polymer ?
#
loop_
_entity_poly.entity_id
_entity_poly.type
_entity_poly.pdbx_seq_one_letter_code
_entity_poly.pdbx_strand_id
1 'polypeptide(L)'
;MVAPTVALDASWAHGSSLEYQYGADPELNACLLAHREPKTEAEWTAALRAELQPAGAPSRTEVLCGVPRLSLRSRLSPDFVQQLLVELRRHYRFVFADTSGLGWALGDPPLDRLMLESADQVLLVVRPTSRAFHAPSGRSTTGPTASGWASS
;
A
#
# COMPACT_ATOMS: atom_id res chain seq x y z
N MET A 1 -18.19 10.41 -19.64
CA MET A 1 -16.89 11.00 -19.29
C MET A 1 -16.18 10.08 -18.33
N VAL A 2 -14.90 9.77 -18.54
CA VAL A 2 -14.09 9.00 -17.58
C VAL A 2 -13.74 9.92 -16.42
N ALA A 3 -13.97 9.46 -15.20
CA ALA A 3 -13.69 10.19 -13.98
C ALA A 3 -12.16 10.27 -13.73
N PRO A 4 -11.60 11.45 -13.38
CA PRO A 4 -10.17 11.56 -13.12
C PRO A 4 -9.80 10.69 -11.91
N THR A 5 -8.74 9.90 -12.09
CA THR A 5 -8.26 8.93 -11.11
C THR A 5 -6.78 9.17 -10.85
N VAL A 6 -6.37 9.14 -9.59
CA VAL A 6 -4.97 9.18 -9.20
C VAL A 6 -4.59 7.92 -8.44
N ALA A 7 -3.41 7.38 -8.73
CA ALA A 7 -2.75 6.35 -7.95
C ALA A 7 -1.60 6.99 -7.17
N LEU A 8 -1.64 6.86 -5.85
CA LEU A 8 -0.64 7.38 -4.92
C LEU A 8 0.13 6.21 -4.33
N ASP A 9 1.46 6.26 -4.38
CA ASP A 9 2.28 5.33 -3.62
C ASP A 9 2.38 5.83 -2.18
N ALA A 10 1.69 5.15 -1.28
CA ALA A 10 1.61 5.49 0.13
C ALA A 10 2.41 4.50 1.00
N SER A 11 3.38 3.79 0.42
CA SER A 11 4.29 2.90 1.13
C SER A 11 5.51 3.65 1.67
N TRP A 12 5.24 4.71 2.44
CA TRP A 12 6.23 5.74 2.83
C TRP A 12 7.49 5.16 3.49
N ALA A 13 7.32 4.13 4.31
CA ALA A 13 8.36 3.51 5.11
C ALA A 13 8.96 2.23 4.50
N HIS A 14 8.45 1.73 3.37
CA HIS A 14 8.85 0.42 2.83
C HIS A 14 9.35 0.48 1.38
N GLY A 15 9.35 1.68 0.79
CA GLY A 15 9.86 1.93 -0.56
C GLY A 15 8.71 1.98 -1.57
N SER A 16 8.92 2.78 -2.60
CA SER A 16 7.94 3.03 -3.66
C SER A 16 8.04 1.91 -4.71
N SER A 17 6.89 1.44 -5.19
CA SER A 17 6.78 0.36 -6.18
C SER A 17 5.96 0.77 -7.41
N LEU A 18 5.12 1.80 -7.30
CA LEU A 18 4.27 2.25 -8.40
C LEU A 18 5.08 2.76 -9.60
N GLU A 19 6.24 3.38 -9.38
CA GLU A 19 7.09 3.88 -10.46
C GLU A 19 7.51 2.77 -11.43
N TYR A 20 7.81 1.57 -10.92
CA TYR A 20 8.21 0.43 -11.74
C TYR A 20 7.02 -0.18 -12.48
N GLN A 21 5.83 -0.18 -11.86
CA GLN A 21 4.63 -0.74 -12.47
C GLN A 21 4.09 0.14 -13.60
N TYR A 22 4.20 1.45 -13.44
CA TYR A 22 3.67 2.44 -14.39
C TYR A 22 4.74 3.06 -15.31
N GLY A 23 6.02 2.75 -15.10
CA GLY A 23 7.12 3.39 -15.82
C GLY A 23 7.21 4.89 -15.52
N ALA A 24 6.79 5.31 -14.33
CA ALA A 24 6.81 6.70 -13.90
C ALA A 24 8.23 7.10 -13.43
N ASP A 25 8.56 8.39 -13.52
CA ASP A 25 9.83 8.93 -13.05
C ASP A 25 9.81 9.07 -11.52
N PRO A 26 10.62 8.30 -10.76
CA PRO A 26 10.64 8.40 -9.29
C PRO A 26 11.16 9.75 -8.78
N GLU A 27 11.79 10.56 -9.63
CA GLU A 27 12.22 11.92 -9.25
C GLU A 27 11.03 12.88 -9.14
N LEU A 28 9.86 12.55 -9.70
CA LEU A 28 8.61 13.29 -9.51
C LEU A 28 7.72 12.59 -8.47
N ASN A 29 7.68 13.12 -7.26
CA ASN A 29 7.21 12.37 -6.08
C ASN A 29 6.62 13.25 -4.96
N ALA A 30 5.95 12.60 -4.00
CA ALA A 30 5.31 13.26 -2.88
C ALA A 30 6.28 14.07 -1.99
N CYS A 31 7.57 13.71 -1.93
CA CYS A 31 8.54 14.50 -1.17
C CYS A 31 8.84 15.85 -1.82
N LEU A 32 8.74 15.98 -3.15
CA LEU A 32 8.87 17.27 -3.84
C LEU A 32 7.66 18.17 -3.58
N LEU A 33 6.46 17.61 -3.50
CA LEU A 33 5.27 18.34 -3.05
C LEU A 33 5.45 18.88 -1.63
N ALA A 34 5.93 18.02 -0.70
CA ALA A 34 6.20 18.42 0.67
C ALA A 34 7.28 19.51 0.75
N HIS A 35 8.30 19.44 -0.09
CA HIS A 35 9.36 20.45 -0.14
C HIS A 35 8.86 21.83 -0.60
N ARG A 36 7.85 21.87 -1.48
CA ARG A 36 7.26 23.13 -1.96
C ARG A 36 6.38 23.83 -0.94
N GLU A 37 5.95 23.13 0.11
CA GLU A 37 5.06 23.65 1.15
C GLU A 37 3.87 24.47 0.61
N PRO A 38 3.07 23.94 -0.33
CA PRO A 38 1.92 24.66 -0.89
C PRO A 38 0.90 25.00 0.21
N LYS A 39 0.42 26.25 0.23
CA LYS A 39 -0.47 26.78 1.27
C LYS A 39 -1.84 27.15 0.74
N THR A 40 -1.92 27.47 -0.54
CA THR A 40 -3.17 27.86 -1.21
C THR A 40 -3.63 26.79 -2.19
N GLU A 41 -4.93 26.76 -2.51
CA GLU A 41 -5.49 25.87 -3.53
C GLU A 41 -4.78 26.00 -4.89
N ALA A 42 -4.44 27.23 -5.28
CA ALA A 42 -3.75 27.49 -6.54
C ALA A 42 -2.32 26.90 -6.53
N GLU A 43 -1.60 27.04 -5.41
CA GLU A 43 -0.27 26.44 -5.22
C GLU A 43 -0.35 24.91 -5.21
N TRP A 44 -1.34 24.33 -4.54
CA TRP A 44 -1.59 22.89 -4.56
C TRP A 44 -1.88 22.37 -5.95
N THR A 45 -2.78 23.04 -6.69
CA THR A 45 -3.10 22.68 -8.08
C THR A 45 -1.85 22.71 -8.97
N ALA A 46 -1.04 23.77 -8.84
CA ALA A 46 0.18 23.92 -9.62
C ALA A 46 1.23 22.85 -9.24
N ALA A 47 1.40 22.59 -7.94
CA ALA A 47 2.34 21.60 -7.44
C ALA A 47 1.94 20.18 -7.86
N LEU A 48 0.66 19.81 -7.72
CA LEU A 48 0.14 18.52 -8.16
C LEU A 48 0.35 18.33 -9.66
N ARG A 49 0.05 19.34 -10.49
CA ARG A 49 0.30 19.26 -11.94
C ARG A 49 1.77 19.07 -12.30
N ALA A 50 2.69 19.59 -11.48
CA ALA A 50 4.12 19.46 -11.73
C ALA A 50 4.68 18.08 -11.39
N GLU A 51 4.08 17.39 -10.41
CA GLU A 51 4.59 16.10 -9.89
C GLU A 51 3.79 14.88 -10.35
N LEU A 52 2.54 15.08 -10.78
CA LEU A 52 1.71 14.00 -11.29
C LEU A 52 2.11 13.63 -12.70
N GLN A 53 2.11 12.33 -12.96
CA GLN A 53 2.59 11.75 -14.20
C GLN A 53 1.51 10.84 -14.79
N PRO A 54 1.35 10.77 -16.11
CA PRO A 54 0.42 9.83 -16.71
C PRO A 54 0.86 8.38 -16.45
N ALA A 55 -0.09 7.51 -16.09
CA ALA A 55 0.10 6.07 -15.92
C ALA A 55 0.37 5.30 -17.24
N GLY A 56 0.43 6.01 -18.37
CA GLY A 56 0.53 5.43 -19.71
C GLY A 56 -0.81 5.00 -20.32
N ALA A 57 -0.81 4.84 -21.65
CA ALA A 57 -1.98 4.40 -22.39
C ALA A 57 -2.30 2.91 -22.14
N PRO A 58 -3.59 2.50 -22.15
CA PRO A 58 -4.78 3.29 -22.48
C PRO A 58 -5.39 4.04 -21.28
N SER A 59 -4.73 4.03 -20.12
CA SER A 59 -5.25 4.63 -18.89
C SER A 59 -5.25 6.16 -18.95
N ARG A 60 -6.18 6.78 -18.22
CA ARG A 60 -6.18 8.22 -17.91
C ARG A 60 -5.81 8.49 -16.45
N THR A 61 -5.32 7.46 -15.75
CA THR A 61 -4.85 7.58 -14.37
C THR A 61 -3.58 8.42 -14.34
N GLU A 62 -3.47 9.26 -13.33
CA GLU A 62 -2.22 9.92 -12.98
C GLU A 62 -1.58 9.22 -11.78
N VAL A 63 -0.26 9.23 -11.69
CA VAL A 63 0.52 8.56 -10.66
C VAL A 63 1.30 9.61 -9.88
N LEU A 64 1.26 9.50 -8.56
CA LEU A 64 2.15 10.20 -7.64
C LEU A 64 3.06 9.17 -6.98
N CYS A 65 4.34 9.21 -7.33
CA CYS A 65 5.34 8.35 -6.71
C CYS A 65 5.57 8.72 -5.24
N GLY A 66 5.97 7.73 -4.45
CA GLY A 66 6.02 7.81 -3.00
C GLY A 66 7.34 8.40 -2.52
N VAL A 67 8.05 7.68 -1.65
CA VAL A 67 9.38 8.11 -1.17
C VAL A 67 10.47 7.33 -1.92
N PRO A 68 11.24 7.96 -2.83
CA PRO A 68 12.22 7.23 -3.66
C PRO A 68 13.50 6.87 -2.89
N ARG A 69 13.80 7.58 -1.78
CA ARG A 69 15.02 7.38 -0.99
C ARG A 69 14.74 7.51 0.50
N LEU A 70 15.36 6.65 1.31
CA LEU A 70 15.17 6.61 2.77
C LEU A 70 15.39 7.97 3.45
N SER A 71 16.37 8.74 2.98
CA SER A 71 16.72 10.07 3.52
C SER A 71 15.62 11.12 3.34
N LEU A 72 14.65 10.89 2.44
CA LEU A 72 13.55 11.81 2.18
C LEU A 72 12.30 11.51 3.00
N ARG A 73 12.25 10.39 3.73
CA ARG A 73 11.07 9.97 4.51
C ARG A 73 10.63 11.01 5.54
N SER A 74 11.59 11.68 6.18
CA SER A 74 11.32 12.72 7.18
C SER A 74 10.65 13.97 6.59
N ARG A 75 10.55 14.10 5.26
CA ARG A 75 9.83 15.19 4.59
C ARG A 75 8.32 15.04 4.66
N LEU A 76 7.82 13.82 4.83
CA LEU A 76 6.38 13.58 4.90
C LEU A 76 5.94 13.61 6.36
N SER A 77 5.29 14.71 6.76
CA SER A 77 4.60 14.80 8.04
C SER A 77 3.16 14.28 7.93
N PRO A 78 2.54 13.83 9.04
CA PRO A 78 1.12 13.47 9.05
C PRO A 78 0.22 14.60 8.54
N ASP A 79 0.47 15.83 8.96
CA ASP A 79 -0.31 17.01 8.55
C ASP A 79 -0.22 17.25 7.04
N PHE A 80 0.99 17.12 6.47
CA PHE A 80 1.18 17.23 5.03
C PHE A 80 0.41 16.13 4.28
N VAL A 81 0.52 14.88 4.71
CA VAL A 81 -0.17 13.75 4.07
C VAL A 81 -1.68 13.92 4.17
N GLN A 82 -2.20 14.39 5.31
CA GLN A 82 -3.62 14.68 5.48
C GLN A 82 -4.08 15.76 4.50
N GLN A 83 -3.34 16.86 4.37
CA GLN A 83 -3.67 17.91 3.41
C GLN A 83 -3.57 17.43 1.95
N LEU A 84 -2.54 16.64 1.63
CA LEU A 84 -2.41 16.02 0.30
C LEU A 84 -3.66 15.20 -0.04
N LEU A 85 -4.15 14.37 0.88
CA LEU A 85 -5.37 13.58 0.66
C LEU A 85 -6.61 14.46 0.46
N VAL A 86 -6.72 15.59 1.17
CA VAL A 86 -7.82 16.55 0.96
C VAL A 86 -7.78 17.12 -0.46
N GLU A 87 -6.62 17.57 -0.92
CA GLU A 87 -6.48 18.14 -2.26
C GLU A 87 -6.67 17.09 -3.37
N LEU A 88 -6.14 15.87 -3.19
CA LEU A 88 -6.38 14.78 -4.13
C LEU A 88 -7.87 14.46 -4.25
N ARG A 89 -8.61 14.40 -3.14
CA ARG A 89 -10.07 14.19 -3.16
C ARG A 89 -10.84 15.32 -3.84
N ARG A 90 -10.31 16.54 -3.78
CA ARG A 90 -10.92 17.71 -4.41
C ARG A 90 -10.77 17.67 -5.94
N HIS A 91 -9.62 17.21 -6.42
CA HIS A 91 -9.30 17.20 -7.86
C HIS A 91 -9.64 15.88 -8.56
N TYR A 92 -9.64 14.77 -7.84
CA TYR A 92 -9.84 13.42 -8.38
C TYR A 92 -11.09 12.79 -7.80
N ARG A 93 -11.85 12.12 -8.66
CA ARG A 93 -13.03 11.38 -8.24
C ARG A 93 -12.64 10.07 -7.55
N PHE A 94 -11.51 9.48 -7.93
CA PHE A 94 -10.97 8.28 -7.31
C PHE A 94 -9.50 8.50 -6.94
N VAL A 95 -9.17 8.22 -5.69
CA VAL A 95 -7.81 8.23 -5.15
C VAL A 95 -7.50 6.81 -4.69
N PHE A 96 -6.63 6.11 -5.43
CA PHE A 96 -6.12 4.81 -5.02
C PHE A 96 -4.79 5.00 -4.31
N ALA A 97 -4.70 4.59 -3.05
CA ALA A 97 -3.44 4.59 -2.32
C ALA A 97 -2.90 3.16 -2.22
N ASP A 98 -1.72 2.91 -2.78
CA ASP A 98 -0.97 1.67 -2.59
C ASP A 98 -0.20 1.75 -1.27
N THR A 99 -0.64 1.00 -0.26
CA THR A 99 -0.07 1.08 1.09
C THR A 99 0.83 -0.11 1.38
N SER A 100 1.66 0.00 2.41
CA SER A 100 2.58 -1.07 2.81
C SER A 100 1.89 -2.35 3.35
N GLY A 101 0.56 -2.30 3.57
CA GLY A 101 -0.20 -3.33 4.29
C GLY A 101 -0.12 -3.22 5.82
N LEU A 102 0.61 -2.24 6.35
CA LEU A 102 0.63 -1.89 7.78
C LEU A 102 -0.46 -0.86 8.12
N GLY A 103 -0.50 -0.47 9.40
CA GLY A 103 -1.41 0.53 9.97
C GLY A 103 -2.51 -0.08 10.86
N TRP A 104 -2.57 -1.41 10.94
CA TRP A 104 -3.59 -2.14 11.69
C TRP A 104 -3.19 -2.39 13.14
N ALA A 105 -1.88 -2.47 13.44
CA ALA A 105 -1.36 -2.75 14.77
C ALA A 105 -1.00 -1.47 15.53
N LEU A 106 -1.01 -1.54 16.86
CA LEU A 106 -0.74 -0.40 17.75
C LEU A 106 0.67 0.20 17.56
N GLY A 107 1.64 -0.60 17.09
CA GLY A 107 3.02 -0.17 16.87
C GLY A 107 3.37 0.16 15.40
N ASP A 108 2.39 0.13 14.50
CA ASP A 108 2.64 0.44 13.08
C ASP A 108 2.97 1.93 12.87
N PRO A 109 3.67 2.29 11.79
CA PRO A 109 4.07 3.67 11.58
C PRO A 109 2.86 4.61 11.48
N PRO A 110 2.94 5.84 12.04
CA PRO A 110 1.81 6.76 12.08
C PRO A 110 1.20 7.10 10.72
N LEU A 111 2.03 7.19 9.67
CA LEU A 111 1.54 7.49 8.33
C LEU A 111 0.75 6.32 7.72
N ASP A 112 1.16 5.08 7.96
CA ASP A 112 0.40 3.90 7.49
C ASP A 112 -0.98 3.85 8.17
N ARG A 113 -1.02 4.15 9.47
CA ARG A 113 -2.28 4.27 10.21
C ARG A 113 -3.17 5.40 9.68
N LEU A 114 -2.59 6.58 9.45
CA LEU A 114 -3.30 7.74 8.87
C LEU A 114 -3.93 7.38 7.52
N MET A 115 -3.23 6.64 6.66
CA MET A 115 -3.76 6.21 5.36
C MET A 115 -4.99 5.31 5.51
N LEU A 116 -4.95 4.35 6.45
CA LEU A 116 -6.10 3.48 6.71
C LEU A 116 -7.28 4.25 7.33
N GLU A 117 -7.02 5.09 8.34
CA GLU A 117 -8.05 5.90 9.00
C GLU A 117 -8.68 6.91 8.05
N SER A 118 -7.92 7.37 7.06
CA SER A 118 -8.41 8.27 6.03
C SER A 118 -9.20 7.54 4.93
N ALA A 119 -9.09 6.23 4.77
CA ALA A 119 -9.66 5.54 3.60
C ALA A 119 -11.19 5.42 3.69
N ASP A 120 -11.88 5.83 2.62
CA ASP A 120 -13.34 5.63 2.50
C ASP A 120 -13.69 4.14 2.29
N GLN A 121 -12.80 3.40 1.63
CA GLN A 121 -12.89 1.97 1.38
C GLN A 121 -11.48 1.35 1.42
N VAL A 122 -11.38 0.13 1.96
CA VAL A 122 -10.13 -0.62 2.04
C VAL A 122 -10.26 -1.89 1.21
N LEU A 123 -9.36 -2.07 0.24
CA LEU A 123 -9.21 -3.32 -0.51
C LEU A 123 -8.03 -4.11 0.07
N LEU A 124 -8.32 -5.29 0.64
CA LEU A 124 -7.30 -6.18 1.15
C LEU A 124 -6.92 -7.22 0.09
N VAL A 125 -5.66 -7.20 -0.35
CA VAL A 125 -5.12 -8.19 -1.30
C VAL A 125 -4.44 -9.32 -0.53
N VAL A 126 -5.03 -10.51 -0.55
CA VAL A 126 -4.48 -11.70 0.12
C VAL A 126 -4.01 -12.69 -0.93
N ARG A 127 -2.75 -13.12 -0.85
CA ARG A 127 -2.27 -14.28 -1.61
C ARG A 127 -2.56 -15.54 -0.81
N PRO A 128 -3.34 -16.50 -1.32
CA PRO A 128 -3.55 -17.76 -0.63
C PRO A 128 -2.21 -18.48 -0.52
N THR A 129 -1.74 -18.73 0.70
CA THR A 129 -0.55 -19.53 0.94
C THR A 129 -0.92 -21.00 0.77
N SER A 130 -0.40 -21.65 -0.26
CA SER A 130 -0.44 -23.12 -0.40
C SER A 130 0.57 -23.77 0.55
N ARG A 131 0.34 -23.68 1.87
CA ARG A 131 0.97 -24.61 2.80
C ARG A 131 -0.04 -25.69 3.13
N ALA A 132 0.19 -26.84 2.50
CA ALA A 132 -0.49 -28.10 2.78
C ALA A 132 -0.67 -28.27 4.29
N PHE A 133 -1.92 -28.46 4.70
CA PHE A 133 -2.21 -29.07 5.99
C PHE A 133 -1.41 -30.37 6.07
N HIS A 134 -0.32 -30.38 6.84
CA HIS A 134 0.12 -31.63 7.44
C HIS A 134 -0.97 -31.99 8.45
N ALA A 135 -1.94 -32.77 8.00
CA ALA A 135 -2.72 -33.59 8.91
C ALA A 135 -1.71 -34.41 9.71
N PRO A 136 -1.76 -34.41 11.06
CA PRO A 136 -0.92 -35.30 11.83
C PRO A 136 -1.27 -36.72 11.39
N SER A 137 -0.33 -37.41 10.76
CA SER A 137 -0.41 -38.85 10.50
C SER A 137 -0.21 -39.59 11.82
N GLY A 138 -1.14 -39.41 12.75
CA GLY A 138 -1.30 -40.23 13.94
C GLY A 138 -2.07 -41.49 13.54
N ARG A 139 -1.40 -42.41 12.86
CA ARG A 139 -1.95 -43.74 12.61
C ARG A 139 -1.97 -44.47 13.96
N SER A 140 -3.13 -44.48 14.61
CA SER A 140 -3.44 -45.39 15.71
C SER A 140 -3.47 -46.81 15.15
N THR A 141 -2.46 -47.61 15.47
CA THR A 141 -2.52 -49.08 15.34
C THR A 141 -1.84 -49.69 16.56
N THR A 142 -2.55 -49.70 17.69
CA THR A 142 -2.29 -50.69 18.74
C THR A 142 -3.62 -51.27 19.20
N GLY A 143 -3.88 -52.48 18.75
CA GLY A 143 -4.86 -53.42 19.30
C GLY A 143 -5.00 -54.64 18.37
N PRO A 144 -5.31 -55.84 18.86
CA PRO A 144 -5.21 -56.37 20.22
C PRO A 144 -4.22 -57.55 20.35
N THR A 145 -3.93 -57.88 21.61
CA THR A 145 -3.21 -59.06 22.09
C THR A 145 -3.72 -60.38 21.52
N ALA A 146 -2.81 -61.20 20.98
CA ALA A 146 -3.02 -62.63 20.75
C ALA A 146 -1.94 -63.42 21.51
N SER A 147 -2.25 -63.83 22.74
CA SER A 147 -1.50 -64.84 23.49
C SER A 147 -2.38 -66.08 23.64
N GLY A 148 -2.07 -67.14 22.91
CA GLY A 148 -2.83 -68.38 22.94
C GLY A 148 -2.18 -69.55 22.21
N TRP A 149 -1.35 -70.33 22.93
CA TRP A 149 -1.10 -71.79 22.80
C TRP A 149 -0.36 -72.25 21.51
N ALA A 150 0.47 -73.29 21.45
CA ALA A 150 1.15 -74.22 22.35
C ALA A 150 2.13 -75.04 21.47
N SER A 151 3.26 -75.51 22.01
CA SER A 151 4.12 -76.66 21.59
C SER A 151 5.36 -76.61 22.51
N SER A 152 5.78 -77.61 23.29
CA SER A 152 5.49 -79.05 23.38
C SER A 152 5.72 -79.52 24.82
#